data_AF-A0A9I9E5G4-F1
#
_entry.id   AF-A0A9I9E5G4-F1
#
_cell.length_a   1.000
_cell.length_b   1.000
_cell.length_c   1.000
_cell.angle_alpha   90.00
_cell.angle_beta   90.00
_cell.angle_gamma   90.00
#
_symmetry.space_group_name_H-M   'P 1'
#
loop_
_entity.id
_entity.type
_entity.pdbx_description
1 polymer ?
#
loop_
_entity_poly.entity_id
_entity_poly.type
_entity_poly.pdbx_seq_one_letter_code
_entity_poly.pdbx_strand_id
1 'polypeptide(L)' 'MNRFVEHQMLTTFKEFRADCHRHFKKYSDPEEARANPPNALKQSRTNKAARQKQPYNHSSGSKSFLQRQYELAERK' A
#
# COMPACT_ATOMS: atom_id res chain seq x y z
N MET A 1 4.33 16.34 -6.49
CA MET A 1 5.06 15.11 -6.13
C MET A 1 6.07 14.85 -7.23
N ASN A 2 7.33 14.59 -6.91
CA ASN A 2 8.42 14.60 -7.91
C ASN A 2 8.35 13.34 -8.79
N ARG A 3 8.41 13.46 -10.14
CA ARG A 3 8.28 12.33 -11.11
C ARG A 3 9.16 11.12 -10.78
N PHE A 4 10.31 11.37 -10.15
CA PHE A 4 11.23 10.35 -9.66
C PHE A 4 10.58 9.42 -8.62
N VAL A 5 9.84 9.98 -7.66
CA VAL A 5 9.17 9.21 -6.60
C VAL A 5 8.04 8.37 -7.20
N GLU A 6 7.27 8.92 -8.12
CA GLU A 6 6.19 8.19 -8.81
C GLU A 6 6.74 7.03 -9.64
N HIS A 7 7.83 7.25 -10.37
CA HIS A 7 8.52 6.21 -11.14
C HIS A 7 9.08 5.10 -10.24
N GLN A 8 9.74 5.47 -9.13
CA GLN A 8 10.26 4.50 -8.16
C GLN A 8 9.11 3.67 -7.56
N MET A 9 8.03 4.32 -7.12
CA MET A 9 6.85 3.63 -6.58
C MET A 9 6.24 2.66 -7.59
N LEU A 10 6.09 3.09 -8.85
CA LEU A 10 5.52 2.23 -9.90
C LEU A 10 6.42 1.01 -10.18
N THR A 11 7.73 1.18 -10.18
CA THR A 11 8.69 0.11 -10.42
C THR A 11 8.68 -0.91 -9.29
N THR A 12 8.82 -0.46 -8.04
CA THR A 12 8.74 -1.32 -6.85
C THR A 12 7.39 -2.05 -6.78
N PHE A 13 6.29 -1.40 -7.16
CA PHE A 13 4.97 -2.02 -7.18
C PHE A 13 4.87 -3.14 -8.23
N LYS A 14 5.44 -2.96 -9.42
CA LYS A 14 5.48 -3.99 -10.46
C LYS A 14 6.27 -5.22 -10.02
N GLU A 15 7.43 -5.02 -9.40
CA GLU A 15 8.26 -6.09 -8.84
C GLU A 15 7.53 -6.86 -7.73
N PHE A 16 6.91 -6.13 -6.79
CA PHE A 16 6.10 -6.71 -5.73
C PHE A 16 4.96 -7.60 -6.28
N ARG A 17 4.24 -7.11 -7.29
CA ARG A 17 3.14 -7.86 -7.91
C ARG A 17 3.65 -9.13 -8.61
N ALA A 18 4.75 -9.05 -9.34
CA ALA A 18 5.35 -10.20 -10.01
C ALA A 18 5.82 -11.25 -8.99
N ASP A 19 6.38 -10.81 -7.86
CA ASP A 19 6.86 -11.71 -6.81
C ASP A 19 5.72 -12.42 -6.09
N CYS A 20 4.65 -11.69 -5.75
CA CYS A 20 3.43 -12.29 -5.19
C CYS A 20 2.82 -13.30 -6.16
N HIS A 21 2.76 -12.98 -7.46
CA HIS A 21 2.21 -13.89 -8.46
C HIS A 21 3.02 -15.20 -8.57
N ARG A 22 4.36 -15.13 -8.57
CA ARG A 22 5.21 -16.34 -8.55
C ARG A 22 4.99 -17.16 -7.28
N HIS A 23 4.86 -16.48 -6.13
CA HIS A 23 4.62 -17.13 -4.84
C HIS A 23 3.32 -17.91 -4.82
N PHE A 24 2.20 -17.27 -5.19
CA PHE A 24 0.89 -17.93 -5.24
C PHE A 24 0.79 -19.00 -6.32
N LYS A 25 1.61 -18.93 -7.38
CA LYS A 25 1.69 -20.02 -8.36
C LYS A 25 2.47 -21.23 -7.84
N LYS A 26 3.43 -21.02 -6.93
CA LYS A 26 4.24 -22.09 -6.33
C LYS A 26 3.47 -22.85 -5.25
N TYR A 27 2.68 -22.13 -4.45
CA TYR A 27 1.88 -22.70 -3.37
C TYR A 27 0.41 -22.71 -3.77
N SER A 28 -0.13 -23.89 -4.08
CA SER A 28 -1.56 -24.05 -4.41
C SER A 28 -2.43 -23.94 -3.15
N ASP A 29 -1.90 -24.40 -2.02
CA ASP A 29 -2.58 -24.35 -0.73
C ASP A 29 -2.45 -22.96 -0.07
N PRO A 30 -3.58 -22.27 0.22
CA PRO A 30 -3.55 -20.95 0.82
C PRO A 30 -2.89 -20.90 2.20
N GLU A 31 -2.99 -21.99 2.97
CA GLU A 31 -2.34 -22.10 4.28
C GLU A 31 -0.82 -22.17 4.16
N GLU A 32 -0.32 -22.99 3.24
CA GLU A 32 1.12 -23.11 2.97
C GLU A 32 1.69 -21.80 2.41
N ALA A 33 0.94 -21.13 1.53
CA ALA A 33 1.30 -19.81 1.01
C ALA A 33 1.39 -18.74 2.11
N ARG A 34 0.50 -18.80 3.12
CA ARG A 34 0.48 -17.87 4.26
C ARG A 34 1.58 -18.16 5.28
N ALA A 35 1.97 -19.43 5.45
CA ALA A 35 3.09 -19.82 6.30
C ALA A 35 4.44 -19.35 5.72
N ASN A 36 4.53 -19.19 4.40
CA ASN A 36 5.77 -18.88 3.69
C ASN A 36 5.76 -17.51 2.96
N PRO A 37 5.47 -16.37 3.62
CA PRO A 37 5.31 -15.11 2.88
C PRO A 37 6.63 -14.63 2.23
N PRO A 38 6.59 -14.09 1.00
CA PRO A 38 7.77 -13.55 0.33
C PRO A 38 8.35 -12.37 1.10
N ASN A 39 9.66 -12.15 0.98
CA ASN A 39 10.38 -11.14 1.74
C ASN A 39 9.84 -9.71 1.51
N ALA A 40 9.40 -9.41 0.29
CA ALA A 40 8.77 -8.12 -0.05
C ALA A 40 7.45 -7.89 0.73
N LEU A 41 6.66 -8.96 0.96
CA LEU A 41 5.46 -8.90 1.80
C LEU A 41 5.80 -8.69 3.29
N LYS A 42 6.87 -9.32 3.79
CA LYS A 42 7.34 -9.13 5.17
C LYS A 42 7.78 -7.68 5.42
N GLN A 43 8.52 -7.07 4.51
CA GLN A 43 8.97 -5.67 4.61
C GLN A 43 7.81 -4.67 4.56
N SER A 44 6.79 -4.91 3.72
CA SER A 44 5.56 -4.12 3.73
C SER A 44 4.86 -4.14 5.10
N ARG A 45 4.85 -5.31 5.76
CA ARG A 45 4.23 -5.50 7.08
C ARG A 45 4.98 -4.80 8.21
N THR A 46 6.32 -4.76 8.18
CA THR A 46 7.12 -4.06 9.20
C THR A 46 6.99 -2.54 9.12
N ASN A 47 6.80 -1.99 7.91
CA ASN A 47 6.52 -0.57 7.71
C ASN A 47 5.18 -0.11 8.34
N LYS A 48 4.23 -1.02 8.58
CA LYS A 48 2.96 -0.73 9.28
C LYS A 48 3.18 -0.42 10.76
N ALA A 49 4.03 -1.18 11.44
CA ALA A 49 4.36 -0.96 12.85
C ALA A 49 5.18 0.34 13.03
N ALA A 50 6.09 0.62 12.10
CA ALA A 50 6.81 1.89 12.07
C ALA A 50 5.85 3.09 11.85
N ARG A 51 4.88 2.97 10.93
CA ARG A 51 3.84 3.99 10.71
C ARG A 51 2.89 4.18 11.90
N GLN A 52 2.61 3.14 12.68
CA GLN A 52 1.82 3.27 13.90
C GLN A 52 2.53 4.07 14.99
N LYS A 53 3.86 4.00 15.05
CA LYS A 53 4.67 4.74 16.03
C LYS A 53 5.00 6.17 15.60
N GLN A 54 4.79 6.50 14.33
CA GLN A 54 4.87 7.89 13.86
C GLN A 54 3.55 8.60 14.25
N PRO A 55 3.60 9.78 14.90
CA PRO A 55 2.40 10.55 15.16
C PRO A 55 1.71 10.79 13.82
N TYR A 56 0.49 10.27 13.69
CA TYR A 56 -0.29 10.43 12.48
C TYR A 56 -0.54 11.93 12.30
N ASN A 57 0.08 12.53 11.28
CA ASN A 57 -0.10 13.93 10.92
C ASN A 57 -1.53 14.14 10.41
N HIS A 58 -2.52 14.09 11.30
CA HIS A 58 -3.87 14.54 11.02
C HIS A 58 -3.87 16.06 11.16
N SER A 59 -3.32 16.76 10.16
CA SER A 59 -3.62 18.17 10.04
C SER A 59 -5.14 18.28 9.82
N SER A 60 -5.83 18.86 10.80
CA SER A 60 -7.29 18.98 10.86
C SER A 60 -7.93 19.76 9.70
N GLY A 61 -7.13 20.24 8.75
CA GLY A 61 -7.59 20.95 7.54
C GLY A 61 -7.62 20.10 6.26
N SER A 62 -7.11 18.86 6.26
CA SER A 62 -7.05 18.05 5.05
C SER A 62 -8.33 17.21 4.89
N LYS A 63 -9.31 17.73 4.14
CA LYS A 63 -10.54 16.99 3.79
C LYS A 63 -10.19 15.67 3.10
N SER A 64 -10.82 14.59 3.56
CA SER A 64 -10.72 13.28 2.92
C SER A 64 -11.23 13.35 1.47
N PHE A 65 -10.80 12.41 0.63
CA PHE A 65 -11.28 12.33 -0.76
C PHE A 65 -12.82 12.29 -0.82
N LEU A 66 -13.45 11.50 0.05
CA LEU A 66 -14.91 11.39 0.18
C LEU A 66 -15.55 12.73 0.59
N GLN A 67 -14.93 13.46 1.51
CA GLN A 67 -15.43 14.75 1.95
C GLN A 67 -15.33 15.83 0.87
N ARG A 68 -14.29 15.76 0.02
CA ARG A 68 -14.18 16.62 -1.18
C ARG A 68 -15.26 16.28 -2.22
N GLN A 69 -15.60 15.01 -2.42
CA GLN A 69 -16.64 14.60 -3.35
C GLN A 69 -18.03 15.10 -2.92
N TYR A 70 -18.35 14.98 -1.62
CA TYR A 70 -19.59 15.50 -1.05
C TYR A 70 -19.72 17.02 -1.26
N GLU A 71 -18.67 17.76 -0.93
CA GLU A 71 -18.67 19.22 -1.05
C GLU A 71 -18.76 19.72 -2.51
N LEU A 72 -18.29 18.93 -3.48
CA LEU A 72 -18.48 19.20 -4.92
C LEU A 72 -19.90 18.89 -5.39
N ALA A 73 -20.57 17.92 -4.78
CA ALA A 73 -21.94 17.55 -5.10
C ALA A 73 -22.95 18.57 -4.53
N GLU A 74 -22.70 19.11 -3.34
CA GLU A 74 -23.53 20.12 -2.66
C GLU A 74 -23.36 21.54 -3.21
N ARG A 75 -22.32 21.80 -4.02
CA ARG A 75 -22.06 23.09 -4.69
C ARG A 75 -22.66 23.20 -6.09
N LYS A 76 -23.54 22.27 -6.47
CA LYS A 76 -24.34 22.31 -7.70
C LYS A 76 -25.73 22.87 -7.41
#